data_AF-A0A960CMA4-F1
#
_entry.id   AF-A0A960CMA4-F1
#
_cell.length_a   1.000
_cell.length_b   1.000
_cell.length_c   1.000
_cell.angle_alpha   90.00
_cell.angle_beta   90.00
_cell.angle_gamma   90.00
#
_symmetry.space_group_name_H-M   'P 1'
#
loop_
_entity.id
_entity.type
_entity.pdbx_description
1 polymer ?
#
loop_
_entity_poly.entity_id
_entity_poly.type
_entity_poly.pdbx_seq_one_letter_code
_entity_poly.pdbx_strand_id
1 'polypeptide(L)'
;AFMSGPPFVNPLHNEIEGDRDPDSPAWLPAYEDGRTVQFTSSGSEIDEVMTADWGPTRLVYLQHSSDPVVFFNQALAFEEPEWLLEGQRGPDIPAEMVWVPIVTMWQVALDLPAAGSVPIGHGHMYSPQSNAEAWAAMTQPPGWTSAETEQLVTVMQAQGTAQ
;
A
#
# COMPACT_ATOMS: atom_id res chain seq x y z
N ALA A 1 -7.83 6.30 -10.76
CA ALA A 1 -7.54 4.86 -10.92
C ALA A 1 -7.26 4.27 -9.54
N PHE A 2 -7.45 2.97 -9.38
CA PHE A 2 -7.22 2.29 -8.10
C PHE A 2 -6.24 1.15 -8.33
N MET A 3 -5.21 1.08 -7.49
CA MET A 3 -4.15 0.07 -7.54
C MET A 3 -4.06 -0.59 -6.17
N SER A 4 -4.23 -1.91 -6.12
CA SER A 4 -4.04 -2.71 -4.91
C SER A 4 -2.78 -3.53 -5.09
N GLY A 5 -1.81 -3.41 -4.18
CA GLY A 5 -0.52 -4.09 -4.26
C GLY A 5 0.25 -3.77 -5.56
N PRO A 6 0.54 -2.49 -5.86
CA PRO A 6 1.32 -2.14 -7.05
C PRO A 6 2.67 -2.86 -7.03
N PRO A 7 3.05 -3.62 -8.05
CA PRO A 7 4.34 -4.30 -8.04
C PRO A 7 5.48 -3.30 -8.22
N PHE A 8 6.67 -3.62 -7.72
CA PHE A 8 7.89 -2.81 -7.82
C PHE A 8 8.29 -2.38 -9.26
N VAL A 9 7.74 -3.04 -10.27
CA VAL A 9 7.93 -2.69 -11.70
C VAL A 9 6.99 -1.58 -12.18
N ASN A 10 6.17 -1.01 -11.29
CA ASN A 10 5.28 0.10 -11.60
C ASN A 10 6.07 1.43 -11.60
N PRO A 11 6.35 2.03 -12.76
CA PRO A 11 7.23 3.20 -12.83
C PRO A 11 6.62 4.44 -12.16
N LEU A 12 5.29 4.61 -12.24
CA LEU A 12 4.60 5.74 -11.63
C LEU A 12 4.65 5.66 -10.10
N HIS A 13 4.47 4.47 -9.55
CA HIS A 13 4.59 4.25 -8.10
C HIS A 13 6.00 4.59 -7.61
N ASN A 14 7.04 4.11 -8.30
CA ASN A 14 8.44 4.39 -7.94
C ASN A 14 8.79 5.88 -8.03
N GLU A 15 8.29 6.59 -9.04
CA GLU A 15 8.47 8.05 -9.18
C GLU A 15 7.83 8.78 -7.99
N ILE A 16 6.61 8.42 -7.63
CA ILE A 16 5.88 9.04 -6.52
C ILE A 16 6.53 8.75 -5.17
N GLU A 17 7.01 7.52 -4.93
CA GLU A 17 7.73 7.18 -3.70
C GLU A 17 9.05 7.96 -3.58
N GLY A 18 9.78 8.11 -4.69
CA GLY A 18 11.04 8.85 -4.74
C GLY A 18 10.89 10.36 -4.60
N ASP A 19 9.80 10.94 -5.13
CA ASP A 19 9.49 12.37 -5.08
C ASP A 19 8.47 12.74 -3.99
N ARG A 20 8.25 11.86 -3.01
CA ARG A 20 7.29 12.08 -1.92
C ARG A 20 7.61 13.31 -1.07
N ASP A 21 6.59 13.85 -0.41
CA ASP A 21 6.71 14.97 0.51
C ASP A 21 7.64 14.61 1.68
N PRO A 22 8.46 15.57 2.18
CA PRO A 22 9.37 15.33 3.28
C PRO A 22 8.67 14.72 4.51
N ASP A 23 9.40 13.87 5.23
CA ASP A 23 8.96 13.17 6.45
C ASP A 23 7.84 12.14 6.25
N SER A 24 7.22 12.05 5.07
CA SER A 24 6.28 10.96 4.77
C SER A 24 7.03 9.62 4.64
N PRO A 25 6.47 8.53 5.20
CA PRO A 25 7.16 7.25 5.17
C PRO A 25 7.10 6.63 3.76
N ALA A 26 8.17 5.95 3.34
CA ALA A 26 8.22 5.26 2.05
C ALA A 26 7.08 4.25 1.83
N TRP A 27 6.52 3.68 2.91
CA TRP A 27 5.39 2.74 2.81
C TRP A 27 4.00 3.39 2.72
N LEU A 28 3.87 4.68 3.07
CA LEU A 28 2.66 5.50 2.86
C LEU A 28 3.12 6.92 2.47
N PRO A 29 3.64 7.09 1.25
CA PRO A 29 4.14 8.39 0.82
C PRO A 29 2.98 9.38 0.69
N ALA A 30 3.22 10.61 1.14
CA ALA A 30 2.41 11.77 0.76
C ALA A 30 3.04 12.36 -0.50
N TYR A 31 2.24 12.81 -1.46
CA TYR A 31 2.74 13.38 -2.72
C TYR A 31 1.90 14.58 -3.12
N GLU A 32 2.53 15.76 -3.20
CA GLU A 32 1.87 17.03 -3.53
C GLU A 32 0.61 17.29 -2.67
N ASP A 33 0.72 17.10 -1.36
CA ASP A 33 -0.37 17.23 -0.40
C ASP A 33 -1.53 16.23 -0.61
N GLY A 34 -1.29 15.14 -1.34
CA GLY A 34 -2.32 14.12 -1.60
C GLY A 34 -3.44 14.57 -2.54
N ARG A 35 -3.27 15.67 -3.28
CA ARG A 35 -4.33 16.25 -4.15
C ARG A 35 -4.71 15.36 -5.34
N THR A 36 -3.77 14.53 -5.81
CA THR A 36 -3.97 13.67 -6.99
C THR A 36 -3.72 12.19 -6.67
N VAL A 37 -2.76 11.89 -5.80
CA VAL A 37 -2.37 10.53 -5.44
C VAL A 37 -2.42 10.37 -3.93
N GLN A 38 -3.01 9.29 -3.47
CA GLN A 38 -3.08 8.97 -2.05
C GLN A 38 -2.75 7.52 -1.80
N PHE A 39 -2.11 7.26 -0.66
CA PHE A 39 -1.70 5.94 -0.23
C PHE A 39 -2.49 5.56 1.01
N THR A 40 -2.81 4.28 1.12
CA THR A 40 -3.49 3.73 2.30
C THR A 40 -3.08 2.30 2.53
N SER A 41 -3.14 1.86 3.79
CA SER A 41 -2.92 0.47 4.18
C SER A 41 -4.24 -0.27 4.46
N SER A 42 -5.28 0.46 4.87
CA SER A 42 -6.55 -0.12 5.30
C SER A 42 -7.76 0.39 4.52
N GLY A 43 -7.64 1.49 3.77
CA GLY A 43 -8.74 2.13 3.05
C GLY A 43 -9.46 3.21 3.85
N SER A 44 -9.84 2.91 5.09
CA SER A 44 -10.53 3.84 6.00
C SER A 44 -9.67 5.03 6.44
N GLU A 45 -8.35 4.89 6.43
CA GLU A 45 -7.40 5.97 6.78
C GLU A 45 -7.30 7.07 5.73
N ILE A 46 -7.83 6.86 4.51
CA ILE A 46 -7.68 7.84 3.42
C ILE A 46 -8.16 9.21 3.87
N ASP A 47 -9.35 9.31 4.46
CA ASP A 47 -9.92 10.58 4.90
C ASP A 47 -9.18 11.20 6.10
N GLU A 48 -8.48 10.39 6.91
CA GLU A 48 -7.74 10.83 8.09
C GLU A 48 -6.34 11.35 7.75
N VAL A 49 -5.74 10.84 6.67
CA VAL A 49 -4.41 11.22 6.18
C VAL A 49 -4.50 12.38 5.16
N MET A 50 -5.71 12.81 4.77
CA MET A 50 -5.94 13.96 3.88
C MET A 50 -5.33 15.24 4.43
N THR A 51 -4.30 15.75 3.75
CA THR A 51 -3.81 17.10 3.97
C THR A 51 -4.48 18.11 3.02
N ALA A 52 -5.09 17.66 1.91
CA ALA A 52 -5.82 18.49 0.96
C ALA A 52 -7.02 17.78 0.31
N ASP A 53 -7.96 18.58 -0.21
CA ASP A 53 -9.09 18.09 -1.00
C ASP A 53 -8.65 17.49 -2.34
N TRP A 54 -9.38 16.49 -2.82
CA TRP A 54 -9.17 15.89 -4.13
C TRP A 54 -9.26 16.89 -5.29
N GLY A 55 -8.31 16.78 -6.22
CA GLY A 55 -8.37 17.39 -7.54
C GLY A 55 -9.32 16.66 -8.50
N PRO A 56 -9.34 17.07 -9.80
CA PRO A 56 -10.20 16.47 -10.82
C PRO A 56 -9.74 15.06 -11.24
N THR A 57 -8.56 14.62 -10.82
CA THR A 57 -8.00 13.30 -11.07
C THR A 57 -7.62 12.68 -9.73
N ARG A 58 -7.99 11.41 -9.55
CA ARG A 58 -7.79 10.67 -8.29
C ARG A 58 -7.10 9.35 -8.57
N LEU A 59 -6.02 9.08 -7.87
CA LEU A 59 -5.29 7.82 -7.88
C LEU A 59 -5.12 7.36 -6.43
N VAL A 60 -5.48 6.11 -6.15
CA VAL A 60 -5.26 5.50 -4.83
C VAL A 60 -4.40 4.26 -4.97
N TYR A 61 -3.36 4.19 -4.15
CA TYR A 61 -2.54 3.01 -3.93
C TYR A 61 -2.89 2.40 -2.57
N LEU A 62 -3.44 1.19 -2.59
CA LEU A 62 -3.59 0.36 -1.41
C LEU A 62 -2.36 -0.54 -1.32
N GLN A 63 -1.53 -0.34 -0.29
CA GLN A 63 -0.30 -1.10 -0.08
C GLN A 63 -0.02 -1.36 1.40
N HIS A 64 0.48 -2.55 1.72
CA HIS A 64 0.96 -2.85 3.07
C HIS A 64 2.48 -2.69 3.13
N SER A 65 3.00 -2.15 4.24
CA SER A 65 4.44 -2.01 4.46
C SER A 65 5.23 -3.32 4.41
N SER A 66 4.56 -4.45 4.64
CA SER A 66 5.13 -5.80 4.62
C SER A 66 5.05 -6.50 3.27
N ASP A 67 4.56 -5.84 2.21
CA ASP A 67 4.35 -6.45 0.90
C ASP A 67 5.67 -6.57 0.09
N PRO A 68 6.25 -7.78 -0.05
CA PRO A 68 7.48 -7.93 -0.81
C PRO A 68 7.27 -7.66 -2.30
N VAL A 69 6.05 -7.79 -2.82
CA VAL A 69 5.75 -7.51 -4.24
C VAL A 69 5.84 -6.01 -4.54
N VAL A 70 5.50 -5.17 -3.55
CA VAL A 70 5.64 -3.71 -3.63
C VAL A 70 7.09 -3.30 -3.44
N PHE A 71 7.75 -3.78 -2.38
CA PHE A 71 9.04 -3.24 -1.94
C PHE A 71 10.30 -3.99 -2.41
N PHE A 72 10.16 -5.07 -3.17
CA PHE A 72 11.34 -5.72 -3.76
C PHE A 72 12.04 -4.80 -4.76
N ASN A 73 13.34 -4.58 -4.58
CA ASN A 73 14.17 -3.86 -5.55
C ASN A 73 15.57 -4.50 -5.57
N GLN A 74 16.19 -4.59 -6.75
CA GLN A 74 17.58 -5.06 -6.88
C GLN A 74 18.59 -4.12 -6.19
N ALA A 75 18.26 -2.84 -6.04
CA ALA A 75 19.08 -1.87 -5.31
C ALA A 75 19.30 -2.25 -3.84
N LEU A 76 18.40 -3.06 -3.24
CA LEU A 76 18.54 -3.59 -1.88
C LEU A 76 19.87 -4.33 -1.65
N ALA A 77 20.53 -4.80 -2.71
CA ALA A 77 21.83 -5.47 -2.60
C ALA A 77 22.96 -4.50 -2.21
N PHE A 78 22.80 -3.21 -2.52
CA PHE A 78 23.87 -2.20 -2.45
C PHE A 78 23.50 -1.00 -1.60
N GLU A 79 22.21 -0.73 -1.38
CA GLU A 79 21.69 0.44 -0.68
C GLU A 79 20.69 0.03 0.39
N GLU A 80 20.77 0.67 1.55
CA GLU A 80 19.75 0.54 2.61
C GLU A 80 18.46 1.21 2.14
N PRO A 81 17.33 0.47 2.09
CA PRO A 81 16.07 1.06 1.64
C PRO A 81 15.50 2.03 2.66
N GLU A 82 14.81 3.06 2.18
CA GLU A 82 14.21 4.08 3.04
C GLU A 82 13.20 3.49 4.04
N TRP A 83 12.45 2.46 3.67
CA TRP A 83 11.50 1.78 4.56
C TRP A 83 12.15 1.00 5.73
N LEU A 84 13.48 0.85 5.77
CA LEU A 84 14.23 0.34 6.94
C LEU A 84 14.87 1.44 7.79
N LEU A 85 14.88 2.69 7.33
CA LEU A 85 15.44 3.80 8.09
C LEU A 85 14.62 4.06 9.36
N GLU A 86 15.28 4.66 10.35
CA GLU A 86 14.62 5.06 11.60
C GLU A 86 13.47 6.03 11.31
N GLY A 87 12.30 5.78 11.91
CA GLY A 87 11.08 6.57 11.70
C GLY A 87 10.33 6.31 10.39
N GLN A 88 10.89 5.52 9.47
CA GLN A 88 10.28 5.21 8.17
C GLN A 88 9.65 3.81 8.10
N ARG A 89 9.88 2.97 9.11
CA ARG A 89 9.36 1.60 9.16
C ARG A 89 7.84 1.58 9.32
N GLY A 90 7.19 0.74 8.52
CA GLY A 90 5.78 0.45 8.70
C GLY A 90 5.51 -0.52 9.86
N PRO A 91 4.25 -0.62 10.29
CA PRO A 91 3.86 -1.36 11.50
C PRO A 91 4.13 -2.87 11.42
N ASP A 92 4.16 -3.44 10.21
CA ASP A 92 4.35 -4.87 10.00
C ASP A 92 5.83 -5.25 9.77
N ILE A 93 6.75 -4.29 9.82
CA ILE A 93 8.18 -4.53 9.65
C ILE A 93 8.83 -4.69 11.03
N PRO A 94 9.35 -5.87 11.38
CA PRO A 94 9.97 -6.10 12.69
C PRO A 94 11.14 -5.14 12.94
N ALA A 95 11.28 -4.67 14.17
CA ALA A 95 12.39 -3.78 14.56
C ALA A 95 13.76 -4.46 14.40
N GLU A 96 13.79 -5.79 14.47
CA GLU A 96 14.99 -6.62 14.31
C GLU A 96 15.41 -6.79 12.85
N MET A 97 14.56 -6.44 11.88
CA MET A 97 14.90 -6.49 10.46
C MET A 97 15.86 -5.35 10.14
N VAL A 98 17.16 -5.63 10.07
CA VAL A 98 18.17 -4.64 9.69
C VAL A 98 18.64 -4.88 8.27
N TRP A 99 19.06 -3.81 7.59
CA TRP A 99 19.65 -3.94 6.28
C TRP A 99 21.03 -4.60 6.37
N VAL A 100 21.23 -5.63 5.57
CA VAL A 100 22.49 -6.34 5.40
C VAL A 100 22.76 -6.43 3.89
N PRO A 101 23.87 -5.84 3.38
CA PRO A 101 24.17 -5.84 1.96
C PRO A 101 24.07 -7.23 1.34
N ILE A 102 23.47 -7.32 0.15
CA ILE A 102 23.18 -8.56 -0.62
C ILE A 102 22.16 -9.49 0.08
N VAL A 103 22.23 -9.66 1.39
CA VAL A 103 21.36 -10.55 2.18
C VAL A 103 19.92 -10.05 2.18
N THR A 104 19.68 -8.77 2.44
CA THR A 104 18.32 -8.21 2.49
C THR A 104 17.61 -8.31 1.14
N MET A 105 18.33 -8.10 0.02
CA MET A 105 17.76 -8.32 -1.32
C MET A 105 17.26 -9.76 -1.48
N TRP A 106 18.05 -10.75 -1.07
CA TRP A 106 17.64 -12.15 -1.14
C TRP A 106 16.53 -12.50 -0.16
N GLN A 107 16.54 -11.95 1.05
CA GLN A 107 15.44 -12.13 2.02
C GLN A 107 14.12 -11.71 1.41
N VAL A 108 14.02 -10.47 0.91
CA VAL A 108 12.79 -9.95 0.29
C VAL A 108 12.44 -10.72 -1.00
N ALA A 109 13.42 -11.07 -1.83
CA ALA A 109 13.17 -11.85 -3.05
C ALA A 109 12.58 -13.24 -2.77
N LEU A 110 13.03 -13.89 -1.70
CA LEU A 110 12.58 -15.22 -1.31
C LEU A 110 11.20 -15.21 -0.65
N ASP A 111 10.71 -14.05 -0.22
CA ASP A 111 9.34 -13.87 0.27
C ASP A 111 8.32 -13.74 -0.88
N LEU A 112 8.75 -13.32 -2.08
CA LEU A 112 7.87 -13.15 -3.25
C LEU A 112 7.03 -14.40 -3.59
N PRO A 113 7.58 -15.64 -3.63
CA PRO A 113 6.80 -16.84 -3.90
C PRO A 113 5.75 -17.16 -2.81
N ALA A 114 5.98 -16.68 -1.58
CA ALA A 114 5.09 -16.87 -0.44
C ALA A 114 4.19 -15.65 -0.17
N ALA A 115 4.22 -14.62 -1.03
CA ALA A 115 3.51 -13.37 -0.82
C ALA A 115 1.99 -13.54 -0.66
N GLY A 116 1.41 -14.59 -1.27
CA GLY A 116 -0.01 -14.95 -1.13
C GLY A 116 -0.33 -15.90 0.04
N SER A 117 0.66 -16.26 0.87
CA SER A 117 0.54 -17.23 1.97
C SER A 117 0.71 -16.59 3.35
N VAL A 118 0.26 -15.34 3.48
CA VAL A 118 0.23 -14.57 4.74
C VAL A 118 -1.21 -14.30 5.17
N PRO A 119 -1.48 -13.96 6.44
CA PRO A 119 -2.82 -13.60 6.88
C PRO A 119 -3.38 -12.43 6.06
N ILE A 120 -4.69 -12.44 5.82
CA ILE A 120 -5.40 -11.32 5.16
C ILE A 120 -5.16 -10.03 5.95
N GLY A 121 -4.88 -8.94 5.24
CA GLY A 121 -4.53 -7.63 5.81
C GLY A 121 -3.03 -7.38 5.92
N HIS A 122 -2.19 -8.32 5.49
CA HIS A 122 -0.73 -8.21 5.55
C HIS A 122 -0.08 -8.66 4.24
N GLY A 123 1.18 -8.29 4.03
CA GLY A 123 1.94 -8.63 2.83
C GLY A 123 1.15 -8.34 1.55
N HIS A 124 1.07 -9.29 0.63
CA HIS A 124 0.32 -9.12 -0.61
C HIS A 124 -1.17 -9.49 -0.50
N MET A 125 -1.68 -9.76 0.71
CA MET A 125 -3.05 -10.21 0.94
C MET A 125 -3.98 -9.07 1.32
N TYR A 126 -4.43 -8.32 0.31
CA TYR A 126 -5.35 -7.20 0.48
C TYR A 126 -6.78 -7.66 0.75
N SER A 127 -7.37 -7.17 1.84
CA SER A 127 -8.70 -7.61 2.27
C SER A 127 -9.82 -7.05 1.36
N PRO A 128 -10.95 -7.75 1.22
CA PRO A 128 -12.14 -7.18 0.58
C PRO A 128 -12.60 -5.88 1.24
N GLN A 129 -12.48 -5.79 2.58
CA GLN A 129 -12.80 -4.59 3.35
C GLN A 129 -11.96 -3.40 2.86
N SER A 130 -10.64 -3.55 2.86
CA SER A 130 -9.72 -2.46 2.52
C SER A 130 -9.86 -2.03 1.07
N ASN A 131 -10.12 -2.97 0.18
CA ASN A 131 -10.44 -2.66 -1.21
C ASN A 131 -11.75 -1.87 -1.35
N ALA A 132 -12.81 -2.29 -0.66
CA ALA A 132 -14.11 -1.62 -0.72
C ALA A 132 -14.05 -0.21 -0.12
N GLU A 133 -13.39 -0.05 1.03
CA GLU A 133 -13.17 1.24 1.70
C GLU A 133 -12.35 2.18 0.82
N ALA A 134 -11.19 1.72 0.32
CA ALA A 134 -10.33 2.54 -0.54
C ALA A 134 -11.04 2.97 -1.84
N TRP A 135 -11.81 2.06 -2.45
CA TRP A 135 -12.61 2.38 -3.62
C TRP A 135 -13.70 3.41 -3.34
N ALA A 136 -14.42 3.27 -2.21
CA ALA A 136 -15.46 4.20 -1.81
C ALA A 136 -14.88 5.59 -1.51
N ALA A 137 -13.77 5.65 -0.76
CA ALA A 137 -13.06 6.89 -0.45
C ALA A 137 -12.56 7.60 -1.72
N MET A 138 -12.01 6.86 -2.69
CA MET A 138 -11.58 7.43 -3.97
C MET A 138 -12.75 7.96 -4.81
N THR A 139 -13.81 7.17 -4.95
CA THR A 139 -14.91 7.47 -5.89
C THR A 139 -15.95 8.45 -5.33
N GLN A 140 -16.04 8.56 -4.00
CA GLN A 140 -17.03 9.36 -3.27
C GLN A 140 -18.44 9.29 -3.89
N PRO A 141 -19.05 8.08 -4.03
CA PRO A 141 -20.35 7.96 -4.66
C PRO A 141 -21.41 8.75 -3.86
N PRO A 142 -22.30 9.52 -4.52
CA PRO A 142 -23.30 10.31 -3.81
C PRO A 142 -24.20 9.43 -2.94
N GLY A 143 -24.25 9.74 -1.64
CA GLY A 143 -25.07 9.01 -0.67
C GLY A 143 -24.47 7.69 -0.19
N TRP A 144 -23.21 7.37 -0.53
CA TRP A 144 -22.53 6.17 -0.05
C TRP A 144 -22.30 6.22 1.46
N THR A 145 -22.59 5.11 2.12
CA THR A 145 -22.54 4.91 3.56
C THR A 145 -21.67 3.71 3.91
N SER A 146 -21.32 3.58 5.20
CA SER A 146 -20.67 2.38 5.71
C SER A 146 -21.50 1.11 5.45
N ALA A 147 -22.83 1.20 5.47
CA ALA A 147 -23.70 0.05 5.19
C ALA A 147 -23.60 -0.44 3.73
N GLU A 148 -23.36 0.44 2.76
CA GLU A 148 -23.12 0.04 1.37
C GLU A 148 -21.73 -0.59 1.19
N THR A 149 -20.74 -0.10 1.95
CA THR A 149 -19.40 -0.72 2.01
C THR A 149 -19.49 -2.16 2.53
N GLU A 150 -20.20 -2.39 3.64
CA GLU A 150 -20.42 -3.74 4.20
C GLU A 150 -21.17 -4.68 3.24
N GLN A 151 -22.15 -4.15 2.51
CA GLN A 151 -22.84 -4.91 1.46
C GLN A 151 -21.89 -5.30 0.33
N LEU A 152 -21.06 -4.37 -0.15
CA LEU A 152 -20.05 -4.64 -1.17
C LEU A 152 -19.06 -5.70 -0.70
N VAL A 153 -18.58 -5.60 0.53
CA VAL A 153 -17.67 -6.58 1.14
C VAL A 153 -18.30 -7.97 1.18
N THR A 154 -19.57 -8.07 1.56
CA THR A 154 -20.33 -9.33 1.55
C THR A 154 -20.37 -9.94 0.14
N VAL A 155 -20.64 -9.13 -0.88
CA VAL A 155 -20.66 -9.57 -2.29
C VAL A 155 -19.26 -10.02 -2.74
N MET A 156 -18.23 -9.25 -2.43
CA MET A 156 -16.83 -9.58 -2.78
C MET A 156 -16.37 -10.87 -2.13
N GLN A 157 -16.70 -11.10 -0.86
CA GLN A 157 -16.37 -12.35 -0.16
C GLN A 157 -17.09 -13.55 -0.77
N ALA A 158 -18.39 -13.41 -1.08
CA ALA A 158 -19.16 -14.47 -1.72
C ALA A 158 -18.63 -14.83 -3.13
N GLN A 159 -18.11 -13.85 -3.87
CA GLN A 159 -17.50 -14.06 -5.19
C GLN A 159 -16.05 -14.53 -5.11
N GLY A 160 -15.30 -14.10 -4.09
CA GLY A 160 -13.90 -14.44 -3.85
C GLY A 160 -13.69 -15.89 -3.39
N THR A 161 -14.71 -16.52 -2.79
CA THR A 161 -14.70 -17.96 -2.47
C THR A 161 -14.84 -18.90 -3.67
N ALA A 162 -14.88 -18.37 -4.91
CA ALA A 162 -15.09 -19.14 -6.14
C ALA A 162 -13.80 -19.49 -6.93
N GLN A 163 -12.61 -19.41 -6.34
CA GLN A 163 -11.35 -19.81 -6.98
C GLN A 163 -10.65 -20.95 -6.24
#